data_AF-A0A387FQX2-F1
#
_entry.id   AF-A0A387FQX2-F1
#
_cell.length_a   1.000
_cell.length_b   1.000
_cell.length_c   1.000
_cell.angle_alpha   90.00
_cell.angle_beta   90.00
_cell.angle_gamma   90.00
#
_symmetry.space_group_name_H-M   'P 1'
#
loop_
_entity.id
_entity.type
_entity.pdbx_description
1 polymer ?
#
loop_
_entity_poly.entity_id
_entity_poly.type
_entity_poly.pdbx_seq_one_letter_code
_entity_poly.pdbx_strand_id
1 'polypeptide(L)'
;MPTRGRTAFFACVAAIVGLMPQLSHAADDGMLRVYMDHARVLKLDRPVSKVIVGNSQVADATVADPRTIVLTGRSFGTTNIVLLDSDGNAIVDERVLVSIDEGNTVRVYRQTSRSVLSCTPNCEQHAQQNNTAAASATP
;
A
#
# COMPACT_ATOMS: atom_id res chain seq x y z
N MET A 1 -46.86 -24.22 65.95
CA MET A 1 -46.90 -25.11 64.76
C MET A 1 -46.67 -24.25 63.53
N PRO A 2 -45.63 -24.53 62.72
CA PRO A 2 -45.14 -23.63 61.68
C PRO A 2 -45.65 -23.99 60.28
N THR A 3 -45.85 -23.00 59.40
CA THR A 3 -46.01 -23.21 57.96
C THR A 3 -45.25 -22.16 57.13
N ARG A 4 -44.12 -22.62 56.58
CA ARG A 4 -43.43 -22.30 55.32
C ARG A 4 -43.95 -21.17 54.41
N GLY A 5 -43.04 -20.34 53.87
CA GLY A 5 -43.27 -19.63 52.61
C GLY A 5 -42.21 -18.63 52.10
N ARG A 6 -41.03 -19.14 51.72
CA ARG A 6 -40.09 -18.70 50.63
C ARG A 6 -39.85 -17.21 50.34
N THR A 7 -38.61 -16.80 50.59
CA THR A 7 -37.85 -15.73 49.93
C THR A 7 -37.80 -15.87 48.40
N ALA A 8 -38.01 -14.77 47.64
CA ALA A 8 -37.27 -14.37 46.44
C ALA A 8 -38.07 -13.37 45.57
N PHE A 9 -37.68 -12.10 45.57
CA PHE A 9 -37.91 -11.15 44.46
C PHE A 9 -36.61 -10.37 44.29
N PHE A 10 -35.58 -11.02 43.75
CA PHE A 10 -35.13 -10.88 42.36
C PHE A 10 -34.85 -9.43 41.95
N ALA A 11 -33.60 -9.06 42.20
CA ALA A 11 -32.86 -8.02 41.49
C ALA A 11 -32.82 -8.31 39.99
N CYS A 12 -33.18 -7.32 39.16
CA CYS A 12 -32.86 -7.28 37.72
C CYS A 12 -33.18 -5.89 37.15
N VAL A 13 -32.26 -4.91 37.29
CA VAL A 13 -32.35 -3.62 36.57
C VAL A 13 -31.03 -3.23 35.85
N ALA A 14 -29.98 -4.05 35.88
CA ALA A 14 -28.69 -3.69 35.27
C ALA A 14 -28.34 -4.57 34.06
N ALA A 15 -28.88 -4.30 32.86
CA ALA A 15 -28.39 -4.91 31.61
C ALA A 15 -28.88 -4.24 30.31
N ILE A 16 -28.61 -2.95 30.06
CA ILE A 16 -28.83 -2.36 28.70
C ILE A 16 -27.73 -1.33 28.31
N VAL A 17 -26.44 -1.64 28.52
CA VAL A 17 -25.30 -0.77 28.08
C VAL A 17 -24.28 -1.57 27.24
N GLY A 18 -24.75 -2.44 26.35
CA GLY A 18 -23.88 -3.40 25.64
C GLY A 18 -23.88 -3.38 24.12
N LEU A 19 -24.64 -2.50 23.46
CA LEU A 19 -24.83 -2.56 22.00
C LEU A 19 -24.43 -1.27 21.29
N MET A 20 -23.16 -0.87 21.44
CA MET A 20 -22.55 0.13 20.55
C MET A 20 -21.67 -0.62 19.54
N PRO A 21 -21.91 -0.51 18.22
CA PRO A 21 -21.04 -1.12 17.22
C PRO A 21 -19.65 -0.48 17.32
N GLN A 22 -18.65 -1.29 17.64
CA GLN A 22 -17.26 -0.88 17.63
C GLN A 22 -16.89 -0.64 16.15
N LEU A 23 -16.74 0.62 15.75
CA LEU A 23 -16.14 0.94 14.45
C LEU A 23 -14.67 0.55 14.50
N SER A 24 -14.37 -0.63 13.96
CA SER A 24 -12.99 -1.09 13.72
C SER A 24 -12.32 -0.14 12.73
N HIS A 25 -11.39 0.68 13.21
CA HIS A 25 -10.45 1.36 12.33
C HIS A 25 -9.50 0.30 11.77
N ALA A 26 -9.52 0.11 10.45
CA ALA A 26 -8.47 -0.64 9.77
C ALA A 26 -7.16 0.12 9.99
N ALA A 27 -6.25 -0.46 10.78
CA ALA A 27 -4.89 0.02 10.86
C ALA A 27 -4.27 -0.12 9.47
N ASP A 28 -3.86 1.00 8.89
CA ASP A 28 -3.00 1.00 7.71
C ASP A 28 -1.71 0.27 8.10
N ASP A 29 -1.37 -0.81 7.39
CA ASP A 29 -0.36 -1.83 7.77
C ASP A 29 1.09 -1.32 7.69
N GLY A 30 1.33 -0.02 7.90
CA GLY A 30 2.65 0.61 7.78
C GLY A 30 3.30 0.42 6.41
N MET A 31 2.48 0.17 5.38
CA MET A 31 2.95 -0.21 4.05
C MET A 31 2.63 0.88 3.03
N LEU A 32 3.67 1.47 2.50
CA LEU A 32 3.61 2.49 1.48
C LEU A 32 3.21 1.89 0.13
N ARG A 33 1.99 2.18 -0.33
CA ARG A 33 1.51 1.70 -1.63
C ARG A 33 1.84 2.69 -2.75
N VAL A 34 2.44 2.17 -3.82
CA VAL A 34 2.73 2.89 -5.05
C VAL A 34 2.28 2.04 -6.23
N TYR A 35 1.80 2.66 -7.30
CA TYR A 35 1.44 1.95 -8.51
C TYR A 35 2.63 1.94 -9.48
N MET A 36 2.78 0.84 -10.22
CA MET A 36 3.80 0.69 -11.26
C MET A 36 3.64 1.80 -12.30
N ASP A 37 4.74 2.44 -12.69
CA ASP A 37 4.78 3.59 -13.60
C ASP A 37 4.13 4.88 -13.04
N HIS A 38 3.77 4.90 -11.75
CA HIS A 38 3.29 6.09 -11.05
C HIS A 38 4.30 6.61 -10.05
N ALA A 39 4.29 7.93 -9.87
CA ALA A 39 5.05 8.63 -8.85
C ALA A 39 4.15 9.03 -7.68
N ARG A 40 4.66 8.88 -6.45
CA ARG A 40 4.05 9.35 -5.21
C ARG A 40 4.99 10.34 -4.54
N VAL A 41 4.47 11.50 -4.16
CA VAL A 41 5.24 12.52 -3.45
C VAL A 41 5.17 12.26 -1.96
N LEU A 42 6.33 12.17 -1.33
CA LEU A 42 6.50 12.08 0.12
C LEU A 42 6.98 13.43 0.64
N LYS A 43 6.21 14.00 1.57
CA LYS A 43 6.58 15.24 2.27
C LYS A 43 7.10 14.88 3.65
N LEU A 44 8.27 15.43 3.98
CA LEU A 44 8.97 15.19 5.21
C LEU A 44 8.81 16.38 6.16
N ASP A 45 8.77 16.09 7.45
CA ASP A 45 8.76 17.08 8.53
C ASP A 45 10.14 17.75 8.72
N ARG A 46 11.21 17.03 8.36
CA ARG A 46 12.61 17.47 8.49
C ARG A 46 13.45 17.20 7.22
N PRO A 47 14.59 17.91 7.03
CA PRO A 47 15.42 17.73 5.85
C PRO A 47 16.06 16.33 5.77
N VAL A 48 16.01 15.73 4.58
CA VAL A 48 16.69 14.46 4.27
C VAL A 48 18.12 14.71 3.81
N SER A 49 19.05 13.85 4.23
CA SER A 49 20.44 13.88 3.79
C SER A 49 20.84 12.61 3.02
N LYS A 50 20.22 11.47 3.31
CA LYS A 50 20.49 10.20 2.60
C LYS A 50 19.19 9.48 2.30
N VAL A 51 19.11 8.92 1.10
CA VAL A 51 17.99 8.12 0.61
C VAL A 51 18.52 6.73 0.27
N ILE A 52 17.89 5.69 0.83
CA ILE A 52 18.25 4.30 0.60
C ILE A 52 16.99 3.57 0.14
N VAL A 53 17.08 2.90 -1.01
CA VAL A 53 16.02 2.04 -1.52
C VAL A 53 16.53 0.62 -1.56
N GLY A 54 15.78 -0.31 -0.98
CA GLY A 54 16.22 -1.71 -0.87
C GLY A 54 16.45 -2.36 -2.24
N ASN A 55 15.52 -2.17 -3.18
CA ASN A 55 15.64 -2.67 -4.54
C ASN A 55 15.19 -1.62 -5.57
N SER A 56 16.17 -1.04 -6.29
CA SER A 56 15.95 -0.02 -7.31
C SER A 56 15.22 -0.51 -8.58
N GLN A 57 15.16 -1.83 -8.79
CA GLN A 57 14.36 -2.41 -9.89
C GLN A 57 12.86 -2.36 -9.58
N VAL A 58 12.48 -2.37 -8.29
CA VAL A 58 11.07 -2.36 -7.84
C VAL A 58 10.56 -0.94 -7.68
N ALA A 59 11.30 -0.08 -7.00
CA ALA A 59 10.96 1.33 -6.81
C ALA A 59 12.23 2.20 -6.88
N ASP A 60 12.09 3.47 -7.22
CA ASP A 60 13.18 4.44 -7.25
C ASP A 60 12.76 5.75 -6.59
N ALA A 61 13.69 6.47 -5.98
CA ALA A 61 13.40 7.67 -5.23
C ALA A 61 14.33 8.81 -5.66
N THR A 62 13.74 9.95 -6.02
CA THR A 62 14.46 11.17 -6.39
C THR A 62 14.17 12.28 -5.39
N VAL A 63 15.21 12.99 -4.96
CA VAL A 63 15.09 14.16 -4.09
C VAL A 63 14.71 15.36 -4.96
N ALA A 64 13.51 15.92 -4.77
CA ALA A 64 13.10 17.14 -5.45
C ALA A 64 13.61 18.39 -4.70
N ASP A 65 13.48 18.37 -3.38
CA ASP A 65 14.01 19.39 -2.47
C ASP A 65 14.29 18.73 -1.10
N PRO A 66 14.93 19.42 -0.13
CA PRO A 66 15.33 18.81 1.13
C PRO A 66 14.19 18.17 1.94
N ARG A 67 12.92 18.51 1.71
CA ARG A 67 11.76 17.94 2.41
C ARG A 67 10.78 17.22 1.49
N THR A 68 11.11 17.07 0.21
CA THR A 68 10.22 16.44 -0.78
C THR A 68 10.96 15.36 -1.54
N ILE A 69 10.48 14.12 -1.41
CA ILE A 69 10.94 12.97 -2.17
C ILE A 69 9.86 12.56 -3.16
N VAL A 70 10.26 12.27 -4.39
CA VAL A 70 9.42 11.65 -5.41
C VAL A 70 9.78 10.17 -5.49
N LEU A 71 8.86 9.32 -5.04
CA LEU A 71 8.99 7.86 -5.10
C LEU A 71 8.24 7.32 -6.32
N THR A 72 8.92 6.59 -7.19
CA THR A 72 8.36 6.05 -8.43
C THR A 72 8.35 4.52 -8.37
N GLY A 73 7.19 3.91 -8.64
CA GLY A 73 7.09 2.46 -8.82
C GLY A 73 7.62 2.05 -10.19
N ARG A 74 8.61 1.14 -10.24
CA ARG A 74 9.23 0.67 -11.49
C ARG A 74 8.75 -0.71 -11.92
N SER A 75 8.62 -1.63 -10.97
CA SER A 75 8.12 -2.98 -11.24
C SER A 75 7.34 -3.52 -10.06
N PHE A 76 6.48 -4.50 -10.33
CA PHE A 76 5.67 -5.13 -9.28
C PHE A 76 6.55 -5.83 -8.24
N GLY A 77 6.19 -5.70 -6.96
CA GLY A 77 6.92 -6.35 -5.88
C GLY A 77 6.84 -5.59 -4.56
N THR A 78 7.61 -6.06 -3.59
CA THR A 78 7.76 -5.38 -2.30
C THR A 78 9.22 -5.04 -2.07
N THR A 79 9.48 -3.81 -1.66
CA THR A 79 10.79 -3.33 -1.22
C THR A 79 10.62 -2.48 0.02
N ASN A 80 11.62 -1.68 0.38
CA ASN A 80 11.55 -0.72 1.47
C ASN A 80 12.31 0.55 1.09
N ILE A 81 11.97 1.64 1.75
CA ILE A 81 12.67 2.92 1.64
C ILE A 81 13.08 3.37 3.04
N VAL A 82 14.34 3.80 3.15
CA VAL A 82 14.92 4.35 4.37
C VAL A 82 15.44 5.75 4.06
N LEU A 83 14.93 6.75 4.78
CA LEU A 83 15.33 8.14 4.66
C LEU A 83 16.03 8.55 5.95
N LEU A 84 17.25 9.09 5.85
CA LEU A 84 18.04 9.51 7.01
C LEU A 84 18.30 11.02 7.00
N ASP A 85 18.36 11.59 8.19
CA ASP A 85 18.81 12.97 8.43
C ASP A 85 20.36 13.10 8.36
N SER A 86 20.88 14.29 8.65
CA SER A 86 22.33 14.57 8.68
C SER A 86 23.07 13.85 9.82
N ASP A 87 22.36 13.54 10.90
CA ASP A 87 22.89 12.93 12.13
C ASP A 87 22.84 11.39 12.06
N GLY A 88 22.21 10.83 11.01
CA GLY A 88 22.04 9.41 10.77
C GLY A 88 20.76 8.82 11.36
N ASN A 89 19.84 9.61 11.92
CA ASN A 89 18.57 9.10 12.41
C ASN A 89 17.60 8.85 11.25
N ALA A 90 16.82 7.77 11.36
CA ALA A 90 15.78 7.45 10.40
C ALA A 90 14.60 8.42 10.53
N ILE A 91 14.27 9.08 9.42
CA ILE A 91 13.08 9.91 9.23
C ILE A 91 11.92 9.01 8.79
N VAL A 92 12.20 8.09 7.84
CA VAL A 92 11.25 7.10 7.33
C VAL A 92 11.97 5.77 7.22
N ASP A 93 11.32 4.69 7.66
CA ASP A 93 11.71 3.30 7.41
C ASP A 93 10.42 2.50 7.19
N GLU A 94 10.01 2.39 5.92
CA GLU A 94 8.74 1.78 5.56
C GLU A 94 8.90 0.77 4.43
N ARG A 95 8.03 -0.24 4.45
CA ARG A 95 7.90 -1.19 3.34
C ARG A 95 7.10 -0.55 2.22
N VAL A 96 7.58 -0.71 1.00
CA VAL A 96 6.94 -0.21 -0.22
C VAL A 96 6.34 -1.39 -0.99
N LEU A 97 5.03 -1.36 -1.24
CA LEU A 97 4.36 -2.28 -2.15
C LEU A 97 4.10 -1.59 -3.48
N VAL A 98 4.69 -2.13 -4.53
CA VAL A 98 4.43 -1.70 -5.91
C VAL A 98 3.46 -2.68 -6.55
N SER A 99 2.32 -2.17 -6.99
CA SER A 99 1.23 -2.95 -7.57
C SER A 99 0.75 -2.34 -8.89
N ILE A 100 -0.03 -3.09 -9.65
CA ILE A 100 -0.66 -2.57 -10.87
C ILE A 100 -1.85 -1.71 -10.44
N ASP A 101 -2.01 -0.53 -11.04
CA ASP A 101 -3.25 0.22 -10.91
C ASP A 101 -4.36 -0.54 -11.66
N GLU A 102 -5.34 -1.05 -10.91
CA GLU A 102 -6.53 -1.72 -11.47
C GLU A 102 -7.75 -0.79 -11.49
N GLY A 103 -7.63 0.44 -10.97
CA GLY A 103 -8.76 1.36 -10.83
C GLY A 103 -9.37 1.82 -12.15
N ASN A 104 -8.62 1.75 -13.25
CA ASN A 104 -9.04 2.20 -14.58
C ASN A 104 -8.73 1.18 -15.70
N THR A 105 -8.69 -0.10 -15.32
CA THR A 105 -8.07 -1.13 -16.14
C THR A 105 -9.02 -2.30 -16.32
N VAL A 106 -9.24 -2.73 -17.56
CA VAL A 106 -10.11 -3.86 -17.92
C VAL A 106 -9.27 -5.08 -18.23
N ARG A 107 -9.63 -6.22 -17.63
CA ARG A 107 -8.99 -7.52 -17.90
C ARG A 107 -9.85 -8.32 -18.87
N VAL A 108 -9.34 -8.59 -20.06
CA VAL A 108 -10.02 -9.36 -21.10
C VAL A 108 -9.40 -10.74 -21.19
N TYR A 109 -10.23 -11.78 -21.06
CA TYR A 109 -9.84 -13.17 -21.22
C TYR A 109 -10.39 -13.72 -22.54
N ARG A 110 -9.51 -14.19 -23.43
CA ARG A 110 -9.85 -14.85 -24.70
C ARG A 110 -9.21 -16.23 -24.72
N GLN A 111 -10.00 -17.25 -24.37
CA GLN A 111 -9.50 -18.61 -24.18
C GLN A 111 -8.38 -18.63 -23.12
N THR A 112 -7.14 -18.96 -23.49
CA THR A 112 -5.96 -18.94 -22.63
C THR A 112 -5.21 -17.60 -22.63
N SER A 113 -5.60 -16.64 -23.46
CA SER A 113 -4.97 -15.32 -23.54
C SER A 113 -5.61 -14.34 -22.56
N ARG A 114 -4.80 -13.67 -21.74
CA ARG A 114 -5.22 -12.62 -20.81
C ARG A 114 -4.56 -11.31 -21.20
N SER A 115 -5.37 -10.29 -21.50
CA SER A 115 -4.90 -8.93 -21.80
C SER A 115 -5.41 -7.95 -20.74
N VAL A 116 -4.62 -6.92 -20.47
CA VAL A 116 -4.96 -5.83 -19.55
C VAL A 116 -4.97 -4.54 -20.39
N LEU A 117 -6.09 -3.81 -20.35
CA LEU A 117 -6.36 -2.63 -21.16
C LEU A 117 -6.64 -1.44 -20.24
N SER A 118 -6.16 -0.24 -20.57
CA SER A 118 -6.53 1.00 -19.89
C SER A 118 -7.57 1.74 -20.72
N CYS A 119 -8.69 2.12 -20.11
CA CYS A 119 -9.88 2.55 -20.84
C CYS A 119 -10.37 3.94 -20.40
N THR A 120 -10.14 4.98 -21.22
CA THR A 120 -10.79 6.29 -21.04
C THR A 120 -10.71 7.15 -22.33
N PRO A 121 -11.78 7.34 -23.13
CA PRO A 121 -13.04 6.57 -23.26
C PRO A 121 -12.90 5.31 -24.13
N ASN A 122 -11.82 5.20 -24.92
CA ASN A 122 -11.46 4.01 -25.69
C ASN A 122 -10.40 3.20 -24.92
N CYS A 123 -10.32 1.90 -25.19
CA CYS A 123 -9.40 0.99 -24.52
C CYS A 123 -8.12 0.80 -25.33
N GLU A 124 -6.99 1.11 -24.72
CA GLU A 124 -5.65 0.90 -25.29
C GLU A 124 -4.92 -0.22 -24.55
N GLN A 125 -4.13 -1.00 -25.27
CA GLN A 125 -3.27 -2.02 -24.65
C GLN A 125 -1.91 -1.42 -24.31
N HIS A 126 -1.48 -1.59 -23.07
CA HIS A 126 -0.09 -1.29 -22.71
C HIS A 126 0.81 -2.23 -23.49
N ALA A 127 1.50 -1.70 -24.52
CA ALA A 127 2.56 -2.44 -25.18
C ALA A 127 3.62 -2.71 -24.11
N GLN A 128 3.79 -3.98 -23.73
CA GLN A 128 4.94 -4.36 -22.93
C GLN A 128 6.16 -4.00 -23.77
N GLN A 129 6.87 -2.93 -23.38
CA GLN A 129 8.25 -2.76 -23.76
C GLN A 129 9.04 -3.88 -23.08
N ASN A 130 8.91 -5.08 -23.63
CA ASN A 130 9.91 -6.10 -23.45
C ASN A 130 11.18 -5.49 -24.01
N ASN A 131 12.06 -5.05 -23.10
CA ASN A 131 13.43 -4.71 -23.42
C ASN A 131 14.16 -6.01 -23.76
N THR A 132 13.76 -6.66 -24.85
CA THR A 132 14.52 -7.72 -25.51
C THR A 132 15.58 -7.05 -26.40
N ALA A 133 16.40 -6.20 -25.79
CA ALA A 133 17.61 -5.64 -26.39
C ALA A 133 18.82 -6.33 -25.74
N ALA A 134 18.86 -7.66 -25.80
CA ALA A 134 20.02 -8.45 -25.38
C ALA A 134 20.00 -9.87 -25.98
N ALA A 135 19.88 -9.99 -27.30
CA ALA A 135 20.18 -11.25 -28.00
C ALA A 135 20.37 -11.02 -29.53
N SER A 136 21.34 -10.19 -29.91
CA SER A 136 21.91 -10.24 -31.26
C SER A 136 23.40 -9.90 -31.22
N ALA A 137 24.15 -10.72 -30.49
CA ALA A 137 25.57 -11.02 -30.69
C ALA A 137 25.61 -12.56 -30.71
N THR A 138 26.15 -13.30 -31.67
CA THR A 138 26.98 -13.11 -32.87
C THR A 138 26.78 -14.43 -33.70
N PRO A 139 27.45 -14.76 -34.83
CA PRO A 139 28.92 -14.78 -35.02
C PRO A 139 29.45 -13.80 -36.06
#